data_AF-A0A1H8SQH0-F1
#
_entry.id   AF-A0A1H8SQH0-F1
#
_cell.length_a   1.000
_cell.length_b   1.000
_cell.length_c   1.000
_cell.angle_alpha   90.00
_cell.angle_beta   90.00
_cell.angle_gamma   90.00
#
_symmetry.space_group_name_H-M   'P 1'
#
loop_
_entity.id
_entity.type
_entity.pdbx_description
1 polymer ?
#
loop_
_entity_poly.entity_id
_entity_poly.type
_entity_poly.pdbx_seq_one_letter_code
_entity_poly.pdbx_strand_id
1 'polypeptide(L)' 'MLASGELEPATTATSLRAGSGGRPAITDGPFLESKEVLGGFYLLEARDLDEAIALSGGLAEVAHDHSGVEVRPLVRH' A
#
# COMPACT_ATOMS: atom_id res chain seq x y z
N MET A 1 -12.83 -3.19 -10.26
CA MET A 1 -11.95 -3.40 -9.10
C MET A 1 -11.65 -4.90 -9.00
N LEU A 2 -10.38 -5.27 -8.88
CA LEU A 2 -9.92 -6.66 -8.85
C LEU A 2 -9.76 -7.19 -7.42
N ALA A 3 -9.23 -6.38 -6.51
CA ALA A 3 -9.09 -6.70 -5.09
C ALA A 3 -9.01 -5.41 -4.27
N SER A 4 -9.35 -5.51 -2.99
CA SER A 4 -9.13 -4.45 -2.01
C SER A 4 -9.00 -5.06 -0.62
N GLY A 5 -8.30 -4.37 0.27
CA GLY A 5 -8.20 -4.79 1.67
C GLY A 5 -7.72 -3.67 2.56
N GLU A 6 -8.40 -3.52 3.70
CA GLU A 6 -7.90 -2.78 4.84
C GLU A 6 -6.84 -3.63 5.57
N LEU A 7 -5.82 -2.98 6.09
CA LEU A 7 -4.76 -3.59 6.87
C LEU A 7 -5.01 -3.28 8.35
N GLU A 8 -4.70 -4.26 9.20
CA GLU A 8 -4.59 -4.04 10.64
C GLU A 8 -3.56 -2.93 10.94
N PRO A 9 -3.62 -2.29 12.12
CA PRO A 9 -2.69 -1.22 12.49
C PRO A 9 -1.23 -1.61 12.23
N ALA A 10 -0.41 -0.66 11.76
CA ALA A 10 0.99 -0.93 11.38
C ALA A 10 1.84 -1.57 12.49
N THR A 11 1.45 -1.40 13.76
CA THR A 11 2.08 -2.04 14.92
C THR A 11 1.90 -3.56 14.97
N THR A 12 0.95 -4.11 14.21
CA THR A 12 0.74 -5.56 14.04
C THR A 12 1.66 -6.19 13.00
N ALA A 13 2.38 -5.36 12.21
CA ALA A 13 3.23 -5.85 11.14
C ALA A 13 4.46 -6.61 11.66
N THR A 14 4.98 -7.50 10.83
CA THR A 14 6.29 -8.14 11.00
C THR A 14 7.08 -7.91 9.72
N SER A 15 8.26 -7.31 9.86
CA SER A 15 9.10 -6.90 8.73
C SER A 15 10.27 -7.84 8.53
N LEU A 16 10.54 -8.18 7.27
CA LEU A 16 11.66 -9.03 6.87
C LEU A 16 12.66 -8.21 6.05
N ARG A 17 13.96 -8.35 6.34
CA ARG A 17 15.06 -7.73 5.58
C ARG A 17 16.14 -8.76 5.26
N ALA A 18 17.04 -8.43 4.34
CA ALA A 18 18.24 -9.22 4.13
C ALA A 18 19.04 -9.32 5.45
N GLY A 19 19.27 -10.54 5.92
CA GLY A 19 20.12 -10.83 7.09
C GLY A 19 21.42 -11.52 6.67
N SER A 20 22.15 -12.04 7.66
CA SER A 20 23.41 -12.74 7.44
C SER A 20 23.20 -14.21 7.10
N GLY A 21 24.13 -14.77 6.32
CA GLY A 21 24.16 -16.21 6.03
C GLY A 21 22.93 -16.74 5.28
N GLY A 22 22.27 -15.90 4.47
CA GLY A 22 21.11 -16.29 3.67
C GLY A 22 19.80 -16.41 4.44
N ARG A 23 19.74 -15.94 5.69
CA ARG A 23 18.50 -15.90 6.49
C ARG A 23 17.98 -14.46 6.59
N PRO A 24 16.66 -14.24 6.57
CA PRO A 24 16.11 -12.90 6.75
C PRO A 24 16.29 -12.43 8.20
N ALA A 25 16.59 -11.15 8.37
CA ALA A 25 16.42 -10.47 9.64
C ALA A 25 14.93 -10.13 9.82
N ILE A 26 14.38 -10.47 10.99
CA ILE A 26 12.95 -10.30 11.30
C ILE A 26 12.82 -9.27 12.42
N THR A 27 11.93 -8.29 12.24
CA THR A 27 11.64 -7.25 13.25
C THR A 27 10.14 -7.04 13.38
N ASP A 28 9.69 -6.74 14.60
CA ASP A 28 8.31 -6.31 14.85
C ASP A 28 8.10 -4.89 14.29
N GLY A 29 6.88 -4.62 13.83
CA GLY A 29 6.48 -3.33 13.26
C GLY A 29 6.68 -3.21 11.75
N PRO A 30 6.33 -2.05 11.18
CA PRO A 30 6.33 -1.80 9.74
C PRO A 30 7.74 -1.74 9.17
N PHE A 31 7.85 -1.94 7.85
CA PHE A 31 9.16 -1.95 7.18
C PHE A 31 9.81 -0.57 7.18
N LEU A 32 8.99 0.45 6.90
CA LEU A 32 9.38 1.85 6.91
C LEU A 32 8.75 2.53 8.13
N GLU A 33 9.56 3.31 8.85
CA GLU A 33 9.04 4.30 9.78
C GLU A 33 8.75 5.59 9.02
N SER A 34 7.47 5.92 8.89
CA SER A 34 7.00 7.11 8.17
C SER A 34 5.94 7.84 9.00
N LYS A 35 5.73 9.11 8.67
CA LYS A 35 4.66 9.92 9.31
C LYS A 35 3.27 9.38 8.98
N GLU A 36 3.13 8.81 7.79
CA GLU A 36 1.90 8.19 7.28
C GLU A 36 2.14 6.70 7.11
N VAL A 37 1.15 5.88 7.45
CA VAL A 37 1.24 4.42 7.36
C VAL A 37 0.34 3.90 6.22
N LEU A 38 0.74 2.78 5.60
CA LEU A 38 -0.11 2.11 4.62
C LEU A 38 -1.26 1.40 5.35
N GLY A 39 -2.48 1.95 5.25
CA GLY A 39 -3.68 1.40 5.89
C GLY A 39 -4.47 0.41 5.04
N GLY A 40 -4.19 0.32 3.74
CA GLY A 40 -4.98 -0.49 2.83
C GLY A 40 -4.48 -0.42 1.40
N PHE A 41 -5.09 -1.20 0.52
CA PHE A 41 -4.81 -1.12 -0.92
C PHE A 41 -6.05 -1.40 -1.76
N TYR A 42 -6.00 -0.91 -2.99
CA TYR A 42 -6.93 -1.23 -4.06
C TYR A 42 -6.14 -1.73 -5.26
N LEU A 43 -6.58 -2.85 -5.85
CA LEU A 43 -6.11 -3.34 -7.13
C LEU A 43 -7.27 -3.20 -8.13
N LEU A 44 -7.02 -2.55 -9.26
CA LEU A 44 -8.03 -2.34 -10.29
C LEU A 44 -7.41 -2.45 -11.69
N GLU A 45 -8.28 -2.72 -12.66
CA GLU A 45 -7.95 -2.57 -14.07
C GLU A 45 -8.47 -1.22 -14.55
N ALA A 46 -7.63 -0.53 -15.30
CA ALA A 46 -7.93 0.69 -16.01
C ALA A 46 -7.21 0.63 -17.36
N ARG A 47 -7.75 1.31 -18.37
CA ARG A 47 -7.18 1.44 -19.71
C ARG A 47 -5.83 2.14 -19.67
N ASP A 48 -5.71 3.14 -18.80
CA ASP A 48 -4.52 3.96 -18.60
C ASP A 48 -4.48 4.57 -17.18
N LEU A 49 -3.45 5.37 -16.90
CA LEU A 49 -3.26 6.03 -15.61
C LEU A 49 -4.34 7.09 -15.34
N ASP A 50 -4.82 7.79 -16.38
CA ASP A 50 -5.82 8.84 -16.22
C ASP A 50 -7.17 8.26 -15.79
N GLU A 51 -7.57 7.12 -16.37
CA GLU A 51 -8.75 6.39 -15.91
C GLU A 51 -8.57 5.86 -14.48
N ALA A 52 -7.38 5.36 -14.12
CA ALA A 52 -7.11 4.93 -12.75
C ALA A 52 -7.25 6.08 -11.75
N ILE A 53 -6.70 7.27 -12.06
CA ILE A 53 -6.83 8.47 -11.22
C ILE A 53 -8.29 8.91 -11.10
N ALA A 54 -9.04 8.93 -12.21
CA ALA A 54 -10.45 9.30 -12.21
C ALA A 54 -11.29 8.35 -11.34
N LEU A 55 -11.02 7.05 -11.41
CA LEU A 55 -11.68 6.04 -10.56
C LEU A 55 -11.30 6.21 -9.08
N SER A 56 -10.02 6.50 -8.78
CA SER A 56 -9.53 6.72 -7.42
C SER A 56 -10.05 8.01 -6.77
N GLY A 57 -10.41 9.03 -7.55
CA GLY A 57 -10.92 10.30 -7.03
C GLY A 57 -12.25 10.18 -6.26
N GLY A 58 -12.98 9.07 -6.40
CA GLY A 58 -14.20 8.79 -5.63
C GLY A 58 -13.97 8.09 -4.28
N LEU A 59 -12.73 7.76 -3.93
CA LEU A 59 -12.40 7.08 -2.68
C LEU A 59 -12.51 8.04 -1.48
N ALA A 60 -13.02 7.54 -0.36
CA ALA A 60 -13.19 8.35 0.85
C ALA A 60 -11.84 8.88 1.36
N GLU A 61 -10.77 8.12 1.18
CA GLU A 61 -9.40 8.44 1.55
C GLU A 61 -8.85 9.66 0.81
N VAL A 62 -9.43 10.01 -0.35
CA VAL A 62 -9.06 11.21 -1.12
C VAL A 62 -9.89 12.43 -0.69
N ALA A 63 -10.98 12.22 0.03
CA ALA A 63 -11.88 13.28 0.50
C ALA A 63 -11.54 13.84 1.89
N HIS A 64 -10.66 13.17 2.66
CA HIS A 64 -10.28 13.56 4.01
C HIS A 64 -8.82 14.06 4.07
N ASP A 65 -8.55 15.01 4.96
CA ASP A 65 -7.27 15.72 5.10
C ASP A 65 -6.14 14.91 5.74
N HIS A 66 -6.46 13.79 6.38
CA HIS A 66 -5.53 12.93 7.11
C HIS A 66 -5.23 11.61 6.38
N SER A 67 -5.67 11.47 5.12
CA SER A 67 -5.48 10.28 4.31
C SER A 67 -5.16 10.64 2.86
N GLY A 68 -4.71 9.65 2.09
CA GLY A 68 -4.42 9.80 0.67
C GLY A 68 -4.24 8.45 -0.02
N VAL A 69 -4.18 8.49 -1.35
CA VAL A 69 -3.99 7.30 -2.20
C VAL A 69 -2.88 7.57 -3.20
N GLU A 70 -1.88 6.67 -3.26
CA GLU A 70 -0.89 6.62 -4.32
C GLU A 70 -1.38 5.69 -5.44
N VAL A 71 -1.47 6.19 -6.68
CA VAL A 71 -1.82 5.39 -7.85
C VAL A 71 -0.54 4.97 -8.58
N ARG A 72 -0.27 3.66 -8.62
CA ARG A 72 0.96 3.12 -9.22
C ARG A 72 0.69 1.94 -10.15
N PRO A 73 1.15 1.98 -11.42
CA PRO A 73 1.04 0.85 -12.34
C PRO A 73 1.84 -0.38 -11.85
N LEU A 74 1.31 -1.58 -12.10
CA LEU A 74 2.03 -2.82 -11.89
C LEU A 74 2.96 -3.16 -13.07
N VAL A 75 4.11 -3.76 -12.77
CA VAL A 75 5.00 -4.35 -13.77
C VAL A 75 4.39 -5.67 -14.23
N ARG A 76 4.35 -5.91 -15.55
CA ARG A 76 4.03 -7.24 -16.10
C ARG A 76 5.29 -8.09 -16.06
N HIS A 77 5.21 -9.24 -15.39
CA HIS A 77 6.25 -10.27 -15.36
C HIS A 77 5.96 -11.37 -16.38
#